data_AF-A0A7S0UGG8-F1
#
_entry.id   AF-A0A7S0UGG8-F1
#
_cell.length_a   1.000
_cell.length_b   1.000
_cell.length_c   1.000
_cell.angle_alpha   90.00
_cell.angle_beta   90.00
_cell.angle_gamma   90.00
#
_symmetry.space_group_name_H-M   'P 1'
#
loop_
_entity.id
_entity.type
_entity.pdbx_description
1 polymer ?
#
loop_
_entity_poly.entity_id
_entity_poly.type
_entity_poly.pdbx_seq_one_letter_code
_entity_poly.pdbx_strand_id
1 'polypeptide(L)'
;LEMLAFVRALGGEGAVRRVGVGALSSDGAAAAINRDNVHVLITLDGWLQRNRNVLLSLRPAPVQVGGLGHRGTLGDTRVAQYYVAGRVSAPPEFAVQFTERLAYLPLGHAP
;
A
#
# COMPACT_ATOMS: atom_id res chain seq x y z
N LEU A 1 -14.09 -6.63 -0.35
CA LEU A 1 -13.06 -5.68 -0.84
C LEU A 1 -11.72 -6.34 -0.61
N GLU A 2 -11.04 -6.65 -1.70
CA GLU A 2 -9.80 -7.38 -1.71
C GLU A 2 -8.64 -6.40 -1.64
N MET A 3 -7.70 -6.67 -0.73
CA MET A 3 -6.42 -5.99 -0.69
C MET A 3 -5.70 -6.25 -2.02
N LEU A 4 -5.59 -5.22 -2.87
CA LEU A 4 -4.91 -5.32 -4.14
C LEU A 4 -3.39 -5.31 -3.90
N ALA A 5 -2.80 -6.51 -3.79
CA ALA A 5 -1.36 -6.66 -3.87
C ALA A 5 -0.92 -6.50 -5.34
N PHE A 6 -0.25 -5.39 -5.66
CA PHE A 6 0.39 -5.24 -6.96
C PHE A 6 1.71 -6.02 -6.98
N VAL A 7 1.70 -7.17 -7.64
CA VAL A 7 2.92 -7.93 -7.94
C VAL A 7 3.64 -7.25 -9.11
N ARG A 8 4.82 -6.65 -8.88
CA ARG A 8 5.80 -6.44 -9.96
C ARG A 8 6.85 -7.54 -9.85
N ALA A 9 6.65 -8.61 -10.61
CA ALA A 9 7.75 -9.42 -11.11
C ALA A 9 8.38 -8.64 -12.27
N LEU A 10 9.67 -8.35 -12.18
CA LEU A 10 10.42 -7.73 -13.27
C LEU A 10 10.57 -8.79 -14.39
N GLY A 11 9.66 -8.80 -15.37
CA GLY A 11 9.82 -9.57 -16.61
C GLY A 11 8.51 -9.88 -17.34
N GLY A 12 8.33 -9.30 -18.53
CA GLY A 12 7.25 -9.63 -19.49
C GLY A 12 5.93 -8.88 -19.28
N GLU A 13 5.14 -8.73 -20.35
CA GLU A 13 3.91 -7.93 -20.36
C GLU A 13 2.89 -8.32 -19.26
N GLY A 14 2.72 -7.40 -18.31
CA GLY A 14 1.50 -7.02 -17.58
C GLY A 14 0.42 -8.05 -17.20
N ALA A 15 0.75 -9.27 -16.75
CA ALA A 15 -0.27 -10.16 -16.19
C ALA A 15 -0.68 -9.74 -14.76
N VAL A 16 -1.94 -9.34 -14.56
CA VAL A 16 -2.50 -9.08 -13.22
C VAL A 16 -2.92 -10.40 -12.58
N ARG A 17 -2.19 -10.84 -11.55
CA ARG A 17 -2.56 -11.99 -10.71
C ARG A 17 -3.41 -11.52 -9.52
N ARG A 18 -4.63 -12.06 -9.39
CA ARG A 18 -5.48 -11.88 -8.21
C ARG A 18 -5.29 -13.04 -7.25
N VAL A 19 -5.03 -12.74 -5.98
CA VAL A 19 -4.84 -13.76 -4.94
C VAL A 19 -5.76 -13.44 -3.76
N GLY A 20 -6.71 -14.32 -3.51
CA GLY A 20 -7.63 -14.17 -2.39
C GLY A 20 -6.94 -14.47 -1.06
N VAL A 21 -6.71 -13.45 -0.24
CA VAL A 21 -6.12 -13.61 1.11
C VAL A 21 -7.13 -13.39 2.25
N GLY A 22 -8.40 -13.22 1.91
CA GLY A 22 -9.45 -12.81 2.86
C GLY A 22 -9.76 -13.83 3.96
N ALA A 23 -9.56 -15.13 3.70
CA ALA A 23 -9.76 -16.20 4.68
C ALA A 23 -8.50 -16.47 5.54
N LEU A 24 -7.37 -15.86 5.21
CA LEU A 24 -6.10 -16.05 5.93
C LEU A 24 -6.01 -15.10 7.12
N SER A 25 -5.41 -15.57 8.21
CA SER A 25 -4.93 -14.69 9.30
C SER A 25 -3.93 -13.66 8.75
N SER A 26 -3.63 -12.62 9.53
CA SER A 26 -2.62 -11.62 9.13
C SER A 26 -1.25 -12.27 8.91
N ASP A 27 -0.83 -13.20 9.77
CA ASP A 27 0.44 -13.93 9.59
C ASP A 27 0.42 -14.82 8.35
N GLY A 28 -0.69 -15.53 8.10
CA GLY A 28 -0.84 -16.39 6.93
C GLY A 28 -0.81 -15.59 5.62
N ALA A 29 -1.45 -14.43 5.60
CA ALA A 29 -1.39 -13.51 4.46
C ALA A 29 0.00 -12.90 4.29
N ALA A 30 0.69 -12.54 5.38
CA ALA A 30 2.05 -12.02 5.33
C ALA A 30 3.02 -13.04 4.73
N ALA A 31 2.95 -14.29 5.20
CA ALA A 31 3.76 -15.39 4.69
C ALA A 31 3.47 -15.68 3.20
N ALA A 32 2.21 -15.57 2.77
CA ALA A 32 1.85 -15.75 1.37
C ALA A 32 2.44 -14.64 0.47
N ILE A 33 2.30 -13.38 0.87
CA ILE A 33 2.86 -12.22 0.15
C ILE A 33 4.39 -12.31 0.07
N ASN A 34 5.04 -12.68 1.18
CA ASN A 34 6.48 -12.83 1.23
C ASN A 34 6.97 -13.97 0.31
N ARG A 35 6.28 -15.12 0.33
CA ARG A 35 6.55 -16.26 -0.56
C ARG A 35 6.39 -15.91 -2.04
N ASP A 36 5.42 -15.07 -2.36
CA ASP A 36 5.18 -14.56 -3.72
C ASP A 36 6.24 -13.52 -4.16
N ASN A 37 7.23 -13.18 -3.33
CA ASN A 37 8.30 -12.21 -3.61
C ASN A 37 7.77 -10.84 -4.06
N VAL A 38 6.72 -10.36 -3.40
CA VAL A 38 6.17 -9.02 -3.66
C VAL A 38 7.17 -7.96 -3.21
N HIS A 39 7.69 -7.18 -4.17
CA HIS A 39 8.62 -6.09 -3.89
C HIS A 39 7.95 -4.83 -3.35
N VAL A 40 6.75 -4.52 -3.86
CA VAL A 40 5.97 -3.32 -3.49
C VAL A 40 4.56 -3.74 -3.11
N LEU A 41 4.20 -3.56 -1.86
CA LEU A 41 2.83 -3.81 -1.38
C LEU A 41 2.11 -2.49 -1.20
N ILE A 42 0.92 -2.36 -1.80
CA ILE A 42 0.11 -1.15 -1.75
C ILE A 42 -1.16 -1.44 -0.94
N THR A 43 -1.46 -0.64 0.07
CA THR A 43 -2.75 -0.68 0.78
C THR A 43 -3.70 0.37 0.21
N LEU A 44 -4.90 -0.07 -0.15
CA LEU A 44 -5.97 0.82 -0.59
C LEU A 44 -6.91 1.18 0.56
N ASP A 45 -6.99 0.35 1.59
CA ASP A 45 -8.03 0.49 2.62
C ASP A 45 -7.71 1.60 3.63
N GLY A 46 -6.43 1.81 3.97
CA GLY A 46 -6.06 2.80 4.99
C GLY A 46 -6.74 2.53 6.34
N TRP A 47 -7.56 3.49 6.79
CA TRP A 47 -8.38 3.39 8.01
C TRP A 47 -9.85 3.03 7.73
N LEU A 48 -10.17 2.59 6.52
CA LEU A 48 -11.52 2.15 6.16
C LEU A 48 -11.88 0.82 6.84
N GLN A 49 -13.16 0.48 6.76
CA GLN A 49 -13.68 -0.78 7.29
C GLN A 49 -12.92 -1.99 6.71
N ARG A 50 -12.64 -2.97 7.57
CA ARG A 50 -11.90 -4.20 7.21
C ARG A 50 -10.46 -3.97 6.76
N ASN A 51 -9.85 -2.82 7.07
CA ASN A 51 -8.42 -2.62 6.83
C ASN A 51 -7.58 -3.74 7.48
N ARG A 52 -6.43 -3.99 6.87
CA ARG A 52 -5.48 -5.00 7.35
C ARG A 52 -4.16 -4.37 7.76
N ASN A 53 -4.18 -3.23 8.45
CA ASN A 53 -2.95 -2.53 8.82
C ASN A 53 -2.00 -3.40 9.67
N VAL A 54 -2.54 -4.32 10.48
CA VAL A 54 -1.76 -5.34 11.21
C VAL A 54 -0.91 -6.19 10.26
N LEU A 55 -1.48 -6.64 9.13
CA LEU A 55 -0.74 -7.40 8.11
C LEU A 55 0.41 -6.56 7.52
N LEU A 56 0.19 -5.27 7.25
CA LEU A 56 1.26 -4.39 6.77
C LEU A 56 2.35 -4.17 7.83
N SER A 57 2.00 -4.09 9.12
CA SER A 57 2.97 -3.99 10.22
C SER A 57 3.91 -5.20 10.31
N LEU A 58 3.53 -6.36 9.74
CA LEU A 58 4.39 -7.55 9.64
C LEU A 58 5.47 -7.44 8.55
N ARG A 59 5.47 -6.35 7.77
CA ARG A 59 6.48 -6.07 6.74
C ARG A 59 6.68 -7.20 5.72
N PRO A 60 5.62 -7.80 5.13
CA PRO A 60 5.78 -8.92 4.18
C PRO A 60 6.47 -8.54 2.86
N ALA A 61 6.53 -7.25 2.54
CA ALA A 61 7.23 -6.70 1.37
C ALA A 61 8.24 -5.62 1.80
N PRO A 62 9.37 -5.46 1.08
CA PRO A 62 10.40 -4.49 1.45
C PRO A 62 9.92 -3.04 1.32
N VAL A 63 9.08 -2.74 0.32
CA VAL A 63 8.46 -1.42 0.15
C VAL A 63 6.95 -1.53 0.36
N GLN A 64 6.42 -0.70 1.26
CA GLN A 64 5.00 -0.61 1.53
C GLN A 64 4.50 0.82 1.32
N VAL A 65 3.35 0.92 0.66
CA VAL A 65 2.82 2.18 0.15
C VAL A 65 1.35 2.31 0.53
N GLY A 66 0.97 3.45 1.11
CA GLY A 66 -0.42 3.88 1.28
C GLY A 66 -0.87 4.84 0.18
N GLY A 67 -2.15 5.19 0.20
CA GLY A 67 -2.75 6.10 -0.77
C GLY A 67 -3.65 5.39 -1.79
N LEU A 68 -4.15 6.16 -2.76
CA LEU A 68 -5.09 5.76 -3.82
C LEU A 68 -6.51 5.39 -3.35
N GLY A 69 -6.68 4.54 -2.34
CA GLY A 69 -8.00 4.10 -1.85
C GLY A 69 -8.51 4.80 -0.57
N HIS A 70 -7.64 5.56 0.11
CA HIS A 70 -7.99 6.32 1.32
C HIS A 70 -7.34 7.71 1.33
N ARG A 71 -7.83 8.57 2.22
CA ARG A 71 -7.32 9.94 2.43
C ARG A 71 -6.61 10.02 3.79
N GLY A 72 -5.41 10.58 3.81
CA GLY A 72 -4.64 10.83 5.04
C GLY A 72 -3.64 9.72 5.41
N THR A 73 -2.77 10.05 6.36
CA THR A 73 -1.67 9.22 6.87
C THR A 73 -2.13 7.92 7.54
N LEU A 74 -1.31 6.87 7.43
CA LEU A 74 -1.40 5.63 8.22
C LEU A 74 -0.78 5.79 9.62
N GLY A 75 -0.07 6.88 9.88
CA GLY A 75 0.41 7.27 11.21
C GLY A 75 1.59 6.46 11.74
N ASP A 76 2.08 5.46 11.00
CA ASP A 76 3.21 4.62 11.42
C ASP A 76 4.01 4.11 10.21
N THR A 77 5.30 4.44 10.19
CA THR A 77 6.22 4.04 9.11
C THR A 77 6.43 2.53 9.01
N ARG A 78 6.07 1.75 10.04
CA ARG A 78 6.05 0.28 9.99
C ARG A 78 4.90 -0.25 9.12
N VAL A 79 3.80 0.50 9.01
CA VAL A 79 2.66 0.15 8.17
C VAL A 79 2.98 0.52 6.71
N ALA A 80 3.42 1.74 6.44
CA ALA A 80 3.87 2.14 5.11
C ALA A 80 4.99 3.18 5.17
N GLN A 81 5.93 3.11 4.23
CA GLN A 81 7.04 4.07 4.15
C GLN A 81 6.70 5.24 3.21
N TYR A 82 5.78 5.01 2.28
CA TYR A 82 5.40 5.98 1.26
C TYR A 82 3.88 6.16 1.22
N TYR A 83 3.46 7.35 0.83
CA TYR A 83 2.07 7.66 0.56
C TYR A 83 1.96 8.28 -0.84
N VAL A 84 1.17 7.67 -1.73
CA VAL A 84 0.94 8.22 -3.08
C VAL A 84 -0.02 9.40 -2.99
N ALA A 85 0.45 10.57 -3.40
CA ALA A 85 -0.26 11.83 -3.26
C ALA A 85 -0.37 12.62 -4.56
N GLY A 86 -1.35 13.52 -4.62
CA GLY A 86 -1.42 14.58 -5.61
C GLY A 86 -0.95 15.90 -5.00
N ARG A 87 -0.31 16.77 -5.78
CA ARG A 87 0.16 18.08 -5.28
C ARG A 87 -0.98 18.99 -4.81
N VAL A 88 -2.19 18.80 -5.34
CA VAL A 88 -3.37 19.56 -4.93
C VAL A 88 -3.97 19.00 -3.63
N SER A 89 -3.96 17.68 -3.46
CA SER A 89 -4.60 17.00 -2.32
C SER A 89 -3.72 16.91 -1.08
N ALA A 90 -2.40 16.83 -1.26
CA ALA A 90 -1.41 16.93 -0.19
C ALA A 90 -0.27 17.86 -0.63
N PRO A 91 -0.49 19.18 -0.63
CA PRO A 91 0.54 20.16 -0.97
C PRO A 91 1.84 19.94 -0.17
N PRO A 92 3.03 20.14 -0.77
CA PRO A 92 4.32 19.92 -0.11
C PRO A 92 4.49 20.65 1.24
N GLU A 93 3.90 21.83 1.39
CA GLU A 93 3.86 22.61 2.62
C GLU A 93 3.18 21.88 3.79
N PHE A 94 2.32 20.89 3.50
CA PHE A 94 1.66 20.06 4.50
C PHE A 94 2.26 18.65 4.63
N ALA A 95 3.43 18.39 4.04
CA ALA A 95 4.10 17.09 4.15
C ALA A 95 4.37 16.65 5.60
N VAL A 96 4.52 17.60 6.53
CA VAL A 96 4.68 17.33 7.97
C VAL A 96 3.48 16.62 8.61
N GLN A 97 2.30 16.65 7.98
CA GLN A 97 1.09 15.96 8.44
C GLN A 97 1.11 14.46 8.12
N PHE A 98 2.11 13.98 7.37
CA PHE A 98 2.27 12.58 6.99
C PHE A 98 3.48 11.98 7.69
N THR A 99 3.33 10.74 8.16
CA THR A 99 4.48 10.00 8.70
C THR A 99 5.25 9.33 7.57
N GLU A 100 4.57 9.03 6.46
CA GLU A 100 5.13 8.49 5.24
C GLU A 100 5.79 9.57 4.38
N ARG A 101 6.72 9.15 3.53
CA ARG A 101 7.27 10.02 2.49
C ARG A 101 6.25 10.17 1.35
N LEU A 102 5.93 11.41 0.98
CA LEU A 102 5.01 11.70 -0.10
C LEU A 102 5.64 11.38 -1.47
N ALA A 103 4.98 10.50 -2.22
CA ALA A 103 5.31 10.18 -3.60
C ALA A 103 4.27 10.84 -4.52
N TYR A 104 4.67 11.90 -5.22
CA TYR A 104 3.76 12.71 -6.04
C TYR A 104 3.55 12.15 -7.44
N LEU A 105 2.28 11.97 -7.83
CA LEU A 105 1.92 11.67 -9.21
C LEU A 105 1.84 12.95 -10.07
N PRO A 106 2.25 12.91 -11.35
CA PRO A 106 2.36 14.11 -12.19
C PRO A 106 1.03 14.83 -12.45
N LEU A 107 -0.07 14.09 -12.57
CA LEU A 107 -1.40 14.61 -12.95
C LEU A 107 -2.40 14.62 -11.78
N GLY A 108 -1.94 14.36 -10.56
CA GLY A 108 -2.81 14.07 -9.41
C GLY A 108 -2.98 12.57 -9.17
N HIS A 109 -3.58 12.23 -8.02
CA HIS A 109 -3.67 10.83 -7.54
C HIS A 109 -5.08 10.25 -7.57
N ALA A 110 -6.09 11.06 -7.88
CA ALA A 110 -7.43 10.56 -8.19
C ALA A 110 -7.43 10.10 -9.65
N PRO A 111 -7.94 8.91 -9.97
CA PRO A 111 -8.17 8.48 -11.36
C PRO A 111 -9.22 9.34 -12.05
#